data_AF-A0A1H0K600-F1
#
_entry.id   AF-A0A1H0K600-F1
#
_cell.length_a   1.000
_cell.length_b   1.000
_cell.length_c   1.000
_cell.angle_alpha   90.00
_cell.angle_beta   90.00
_cell.angle_gamma   90.00
#
_symmetry.space_group_name_H-M   'P 1'
#
loop_
_entity.id
_entity.type
_entity.pdbx_description
1 polymer ?
#
loop_
_entity_poly.entity_id
_entity_poly.type
_entity_poly.pdbx_seq_one_letter_code
_entity_poly.pdbx_strand_id
1 'polypeptide(L)'
;MMCTDNFYWYGVSAAAYLVTCWVFAGVRWFHTCRAPKERHSYIWPDRKMQVFFYLLGTCLLPYVLNPGSESAWMLWKSYFPCTYYFYCGALLFCFFGSVKQWNEWKKVSAIAGAITMVAMVPLVLDAWIPGGMLKGSCAKIWGSVIVAVSILMMGYAIMAMVQIWKWMKETRDQNYSNPEDFPSDYAHRVWLAPVLLTPWLWVGFITDSPDVMIVANLVLAVLNIILLINVMPAWRRVVILSLSEEDEEHDEEHDELMEERTRKISEEIVQFVEKDKGYMDAHLKLEHVVEHCSYGRSYVSGVLSDRFGGFSDYVNKLRLKQYDAYMKENPLATTEAAAEASGFTSYLAYHRAKERLEKKK
;
A
#
# COMPACT_ATOMS: atom_id res chain seq x y z
N MET A 1 -13.05 43.80 23.89
CA MET A 1 -14.06 42.99 23.15
C MET A 1 -13.44 42.15 22.03
N MET A 2 -12.35 42.56 21.37
CA MET A 2 -11.71 41.77 20.29
C MET A 2 -10.93 40.50 20.73
N CYS A 3 -10.63 40.31 22.02
CA CYS A 3 -9.77 39.20 22.47
C CYS A 3 -10.53 37.88 22.68
N THR A 4 -11.84 37.95 22.96
CA THR A 4 -12.70 36.77 23.17
C THR A 4 -13.15 36.11 21.86
N ASP A 5 -13.28 36.90 20.79
CA ASP A 5 -13.75 36.40 19.49
C ASP A 5 -12.70 35.49 18.82
N ASN A 6 -11.41 35.74 19.04
CA ASN A 6 -10.34 34.93 18.46
C ASN A 6 -10.26 33.53 19.08
N PHE A 7 -10.42 33.42 20.41
CA PHE A 7 -10.44 32.11 21.08
C PHE A 7 -11.60 31.23 20.61
N TYR A 8 -12.77 31.83 20.32
CA TYR A 8 -13.89 31.10 19.74
C TYR A 8 -13.49 30.40 18.43
N TRP A 9 -12.84 31.12 17.50
CA TRP A 9 -12.41 30.55 16.22
C TRP A 9 -11.33 29.48 16.36
N TYR A 10 -10.40 29.64 17.32
CA TYR A 10 -9.40 28.61 17.61
C TYR A 10 -10.07 27.31 18.06
N GLY A 11 -10.98 27.39 19.03
CA GLY A 11 -11.72 26.23 19.53
C GLY A 11 -12.60 25.57 18.47
N VAL A 12 -13.32 26.36 17.66
CA VAL A 12 -14.19 25.84 16.58
C VAL A 12 -13.38 25.12 15.49
N SER A 13 -12.26 25.68 15.04
CA SER A 13 -11.41 25.02 14.04
C SER A 13 -10.81 23.71 14.55
N ALA A 14 -10.37 23.70 15.82
CA ALA A 14 -9.88 22.52 16.50
C ALA A 14 -10.97 21.45 16.66
N ALA A 15 -12.20 21.87 17.00
CA ALA A 15 -13.35 20.99 17.08
C ALA A 15 -13.68 20.36 15.71
N ALA A 16 -13.61 21.13 14.62
CA ALA A 16 -13.84 20.61 13.28
C ALA A 16 -12.88 19.47 12.94
N TYR A 17 -11.58 19.62 13.26
CA TYR A 17 -10.61 18.54 13.12
C TYR A 17 -10.99 17.31 13.96
N LEU A 18 -11.27 17.47 15.26
CA LEU A 18 -11.64 16.33 16.12
C LEU A 18 -12.91 15.62 15.68
N VAL A 19 -13.93 16.36 15.24
CA VAL A 19 -15.16 15.78 14.70
C VAL A 19 -14.86 14.92 13.48
N THR A 20 -14.00 15.37 12.56
CA THR A 20 -13.60 14.53 11.42
C THR A 20 -12.83 13.28 11.86
N CYS A 21 -12.04 13.34 12.94
CA CYS A 21 -11.38 12.17 13.50
C CYS A 21 -12.39 11.16 14.07
N TRP A 22 -13.39 11.63 14.81
CA TRP A 22 -14.45 10.77 15.35
C TRP A 22 -15.34 10.18 14.26
N VAL A 23 -15.66 10.97 13.23
CA VAL A 23 -16.40 10.49 12.05
C VAL A 23 -15.57 9.43 11.32
N PHE A 24 -14.27 9.66 11.12
CA PHE A 24 -13.37 8.66 10.53
C PHE A 24 -13.42 7.36 11.33
N ALA A 25 -13.19 7.43 12.65
CA ALA A 25 -13.19 6.27 13.53
C ALA A 25 -14.55 5.54 13.52
N GLY A 26 -15.65 6.29 13.62
CA GLY A 26 -17.01 5.75 13.62
C GLY A 26 -17.35 5.06 12.30
N VAL A 27 -17.16 5.74 11.17
CA VAL A 27 -17.38 5.15 9.84
C VAL A 27 -16.51 3.92 9.67
N ARG A 28 -15.24 3.99 10.04
CA ARG A 28 -14.32 2.87 9.84
C ARG A 28 -14.62 1.66 10.72
N TRP A 29 -15.21 1.88 11.90
CA TRP A 29 -15.67 0.85 12.80
C TRP A 29 -16.97 0.18 12.34
N PHE A 30 -17.97 0.98 11.96
CA PHE A 30 -19.33 0.49 11.64
C PHE A 30 -19.53 0.14 10.16
N HIS A 31 -18.75 0.72 9.25
CA HIS A 31 -18.90 0.49 7.81
C HIS A 31 -17.77 -0.39 7.26
N THR A 32 -18.18 -1.49 6.64
CA THR A 32 -17.33 -2.27 5.73
C THR A 32 -18.13 -2.57 4.48
N CYS A 33 -17.58 -2.21 3.31
CA CYS A 33 -18.22 -2.42 2.03
C CYS A 33 -18.55 -3.92 1.84
N ARG A 34 -19.82 -4.34 2.06
CA ARG A 34 -20.42 -5.67 1.78
C ARG A 34 -19.50 -6.92 1.88
N ALA A 35 -18.51 -6.93 2.75
CA ALA A 35 -17.56 -8.04 2.87
C ALA A 35 -17.95 -8.91 4.07
N PRO A 36 -17.87 -10.26 3.97
CA PRO A 36 -18.10 -11.15 5.09
C PRO A 36 -17.23 -10.77 6.29
N LYS A 37 -17.80 -10.80 7.51
CA LYS A 37 -17.11 -10.37 8.75
C LYS A 37 -15.80 -11.11 8.99
N GLU A 38 -15.77 -12.40 8.66
CA GLU A 38 -14.63 -13.29 8.84
C GLU A 38 -13.41 -12.87 8.01
N ARG A 39 -13.64 -12.26 6.83
CA ARG A 39 -12.56 -11.83 5.93
C ARG A 39 -12.09 -10.39 6.19
N HIS A 40 -12.62 -9.69 7.21
CA HIS A 40 -12.28 -8.28 7.46
C HIS A 40 -10.81 -8.02 7.80
N SER A 41 -10.18 -8.90 8.60
CA SER A 41 -8.75 -8.79 8.97
C SER A 41 -7.82 -9.00 7.77
N TYR A 42 -8.29 -9.73 6.76
CA TYR A 42 -7.56 -9.96 5.52
C TYR A 42 -7.68 -8.78 4.55
N ILE A 43 -8.90 -8.23 4.38
CA ILE A 43 -9.13 -7.09 3.47
C ILE A 43 -8.53 -5.80 4.03
N TRP A 44 -8.71 -5.57 5.33
CA TRP A 44 -8.30 -4.35 6.01
C TRP A 44 -7.59 -4.68 7.34
N PRO A 45 -6.38 -5.24 7.28
CA PRO A 45 -5.59 -5.63 8.46
C PRO A 45 -5.36 -4.46 9.45
N ASP A 46 -5.19 -3.25 8.93
CA ASP A 46 -4.91 -2.03 9.70
C ASP A 46 -6.16 -1.31 10.22
N ARG A 47 -7.37 -1.76 9.85
CA ARG A 47 -8.65 -1.10 10.19
C ARG A 47 -8.78 -0.74 11.67
N LYS A 48 -8.54 -1.71 12.56
CA LYS A 48 -8.69 -1.50 14.00
C LYS A 48 -7.67 -0.48 14.51
N MET A 49 -6.47 -0.48 13.93
CA MET A 49 -5.42 0.46 14.30
C MET A 49 -5.72 1.87 13.78
N GLN A 50 -6.29 2.02 12.58
CA GLN A 50 -6.80 3.30 12.09
C GLN A 50 -7.83 3.87 13.08
N VAL A 51 -8.84 3.08 13.47
CA VAL A 51 -9.85 3.53 14.44
C VAL A 51 -9.20 3.97 15.75
N PHE A 52 -8.26 3.18 16.28
CA PHE A 52 -7.57 3.51 17.51
C PHE A 52 -6.78 4.83 17.41
N PHE A 53 -5.97 5.02 16.37
CA PHE A 53 -5.19 6.26 16.18
C PHE A 53 -6.07 7.49 16.02
N TYR A 54 -7.17 7.38 15.28
CA TYR A 54 -8.12 8.47 15.14
C TYR A 54 -8.87 8.81 16.44
N LEU A 55 -9.14 7.82 17.29
CA LEU A 55 -9.70 8.05 18.63
C LEU A 55 -8.69 8.66 19.60
N LEU A 56 -7.39 8.37 19.45
CA LEU A 56 -6.33 9.01 20.27
C LEU A 56 -6.31 10.52 20.12
N GLY A 57 -6.75 11.07 18.98
CA GLY A 57 -6.91 12.52 18.78
C GLY A 57 -7.81 13.19 19.83
N THR A 58 -8.69 12.44 20.50
CA THR A 58 -9.52 12.93 21.61
C THR A 58 -8.69 13.52 22.77
N CYS A 59 -7.42 13.12 22.91
CA CYS A 59 -6.55 13.71 23.94
C CYS A 59 -6.36 15.22 23.77
N LEU A 60 -6.63 15.77 22.58
CA LEU A 60 -6.52 17.19 22.25
C LEU A 60 -7.72 18.05 22.67
N LEU A 61 -8.77 17.42 23.22
CA LEU A 61 -9.97 18.12 23.67
C LEU A 61 -9.71 19.33 24.60
N PRO A 62 -8.69 19.36 25.48
CA PRO A 62 -8.42 20.53 26.31
C PRO A 62 -8.25 21.83 25.52
N TYR A 63 -7.68 21.77 24.31
CA TYR A 63 -7.50 22.97 23.49
C TYR A 63 -8.81 23.45 22.88
N VAL A 64 -9.75 22.54 22.56
CA VAL A 64 -11.09 22.91 22.10
C VAL A 64 -11.87 23.61 23.21
N LEU A 65 -11.76 23.09 24.44
CA LEU A 65 -12.50 23.60 25.60
C LEU A 65 -11.91 24.90 26.15
N ASN A 66 -10.58 25.05 26.10
CA ASN A 66 -9.88 26.23 26.57
C ASN A 66 -8.68 26.59 25.67
N PRO A 67 -8.93 27.23 24.52
CA PRO A 67 -7.86 27.61 23.57
C PRO A 67 -6.85 28.61 24.13
N GLY A 68 -7.19 29.32 25.22
CA GLY A 68 -6.29 30.26 25.88
C GLY A 68 -5.30 29.61 26.85
N SER A 69 -5.39 28.31 27.10
CA SER A 69 -4.46 27.59 27.98
C SER A 69 -3.13 27.32 27.28
N GLU A 70 -2.03 27.77 27.88
CA GLU A 70 -0.67 27.52 27.38
C GLU A 70 -0.36 26.02 27.30
N SER A 71 -0.77 25.24 28.30
CA SER A 71 -0.58 23.78 28.34
C SER A 71 -1.37 23.08 27.23
N ALA A 72 -2.62 23.52 26.99
CA ALA A 72 -3.44 22.98 25.92
C ALA A 72 -2.88 23.33 24.52
N TRP A 73 -2.39 24.56 24.36
CA TRP A 73 -1.72 24.99 23.14
C TRP A 73 -0.44 24.19 22.86
N MET A 74 0.37 23.97 23.90
CA MET A 74 1.60 23.20 23.77
C MET A 74 1.34 21.74 23.42
N LEU A 75 0.30 21.11 23.98
CA LEU A 75 -0.16 19.80 23.54
C LEU A 75 -0.57 19.82 22.06
N TRP A 76 -1.42 20.77 21.66
CA TRP A 76 -1.95 20.86 20.30
C TRP A 76 -0.85 20.98 19.25
N LYS A 77 0.05 21.97 19.42
CA LYS A 77 1.13 22.22 18.45
C LYS A 77 2.17 21.10 18.39
N SER A 78 2.31 20.31 19.45
CA SER A 78 3.26 19.20 19.54
C SER A 78 2.71 17.86 19.04
N TYR A 79 1.38 17.71 18.99
CA TYR A 79 0.73 16.44 18.67
C TYR A 79 1.09 15.93 17.28
N PHE A 80 0.96 16.77 16.25
CA PHE A 80 1.18 16.36 14.86
C PHE A 80 2.63 15.99 14.58
N PRO A 81 3.65 16.81 14.94
CA PRO A 81 5.05 16.43 14.75
C PRO A 81 5.41 15.12 15.47
N CYS A 82 4.86 14.89 16.66
CA CYS A 82 5.20 13.72 17.47
C CYS A 82 4.53 12.43 16.96
N THR A 83 3.26 12.49 16.57
CA THR A 83 2.45 11.28 16.32
C THR A 83 2.28 10.91 14.86
N TYR A 84 2.30 11.88 13.93
CA TYR A 84 1.89 11.64 12.55
C TYR A 84 2.77 10.62 11.82
N TYR A 85 4.09 10.79 11.88
CA TYR A 85 5.03 9.89 11.20
C TYR A 85 4.97 8.48 11.78
N PHE A 86 4.76 8.36 13.09
CA PHE A 86 4.51 7.09 13.75
C PHE A 86 3.23 6.44 13.21
N TYR A 87 2.09 7.15 13.21
CA TYR A 87 0.83 6.62 12.71
C TYR A 87 0.95 6.14 11.26
N CYS A 88 1.56 6.96 10.41
CA CYS A 88 1.83 6.63 9.02
C CYS A 88 2.65 5.35 8.87
N GLY A 89 3.83 5.29 9.50
CA GLY A 89 4.71 4.12 9.42
C GLY A 89 4.06 2.87 9.97
N ALA A 90 3.34 2.98 11.09
CA ALA A 90 2.63 1.87 11.71
C ALA A 90 1.52 1.35 10.79
N LEU A 91 0.66 2.22 10.24
CA LEU A 91 -0.42 1.83 9.33
C LEU A 91 0.11 1.15 8.06
N LEU A 92 1.13 1.74 7.45
CA LEU A 92 1.82 1.17 6.29
C LEU A 92 2.35 -0.23 6.59
N PHE A 93 3.06 -0.40 7.71
CA PHE A 93 3.59 -1.70 8.11
C PHE A 93 2.53 -2.70 8.53
N CYS A 94 1.49 -2.26 9.24
CA CYS A 94 0.40 -3.13 9.64
C CYS A 94 -0.35 -3.66 8.41
N PHE A 95 -0.58 -2.81 7.42
CA PHE A 95 -1.25 -3.23 6.19
C PHE A 95 -0.36 -4.13 5.35
N PHE A 96 0.74 -3.60 4.83
CA PHE A 96 1.57 -4.32 3.85
C PHE A 96 2.42 -5.40 4.49
N GLY A 97 2.84 -5.23 5.75
CA GLY A 97 3.52 -6.28 6.50
C GLY A 97 2.61 -7.45 6.83
N SER A 98 1.30 -7.23 7.03
CA SER A 98 0.34 -8.35 7.16
C SER A 98 0.11 -9.05 5.83
N VAL A 99 0.00 -8.31 4.71
CA VAL A 99 -0.08 -8.87 3.35
C VAL A 99 1.15 -9.74 3.04
N LYS A 100 2.34 -9.26 3.41
CA LYS A 100 3.62 -9.97 3.22
C LYS A 100 3.94 -10.98 4.31
N GLN A 101 3.05 -11.18 5.30
CA GLN A 101 3.26 -12.04 6.46
C GLN A 101 4.57 -11.75 7.23
N TRP A 102 5.08 -10.53 7.14
CA TRP A 102 6.37 -10.12 7.70
C TRP A 102 6.23 -9.68 9.17
N ASN A 103 6.11 -10.65 10.09
CA ASN A 103 5.74 -10.37 11.49
C ASN A 103 6.68 -9.44 12.29
N GLU A 104 7.93 -9.21 11.84
CA GLU A 104 8.86 -8.30 12.52
C GLU A 104 8.36 -6.85 12.60
N TRP A 105 7.44 -6.44 11.71
CA TRP A 105 6.83 -5.12 11.77
C TRP A 105 6.16 -4.83 13.12
N LYS A 106 5.63 -5.85 13.80
CA LYS A 106 4.92 -5.71 15.08
C LYS A 106 5.86 -5.21 16.17
N LYS A 107 7.07 -5.77 16.25
CA LYS A 107 8.09 -5.39 17.25
C LYS A 107 8.57 -3.97 16.99
N VAL A 108 8.92 -3.65 15.74
CA VAL A 108 9.41 -2.32 15.37
C VAL A 108 8.35 -1.24 15.65
N SER A 109 7.10 -1.51 15.29
CA SER A 109 5.99 -0.58 15.52
C SER A 109 5.63 -0.44 17.00
N ALA A 110 5.77 -1.50 17.81
CA ALA A 110 5.56 -1.43 19.26
C ALA A 110 6.60 -0.54 19.94
N ILE A 111 7.88 -0.66 19.55
CA ILE A 111 8.96 0.20 20.07
C ILE A 111 8.72 1.67 19.69
N ALA A 112 8.42 1.93 18.41
CA ALA A 112 8.11 3.28 17.92
C ALA A 112 6.89 3.88 18.65
N GLY A 113 5.87 3.06 18.90
CA GLY A 113 4.69 3.46 19.66
C GLY A 113 5.01 3.80 21.11
N ALA A 114 5.81 2.98 21.79
CA ALA A 114 6.22 3.25 23.17
C ALA A 114 6.97 4.58 23.29
N ILE A 115 7.92 4.86 22.39
CA ILE A 115 8.67 6.12 22.35
C ILE A 115 7.71 7.31 22.16
N THR A 116 6.80 7.20 21.19
CA THR A 116 5.81 8.25 20.90
C THR A 116 4.88 8.51 22.09
N MET A 117 4.41 7.44 22.75
CA MET A 117 3.54 7.57 23.93
C MET A 117 4.26 8.20 25.11
N VAL A 118 5.51 7.82 25.38
CA VAL A 118 6.32 8.43 26.46
C VAL A 118 6.52 9.93 26.23
N ALA A 119 6.68 10.36 24.98
CA ALA A 119 6.81 11.78 24.62
C ALA A 119 5.48 12.56 24.75
N MET A 120 4.35 11.91 24.46
CA MET A 120 3.03 12.55 24.50
C MET A 120 2.38 12.58 25.88
N VAL A 121 2.62 11.58 26.75
CA VAL A 121 1.95 11.45 28.05
C VAL A 121 2.10 12.71 28.92
N PRO A 122 3.31 13.30 29.10
CA PRO A 122 3.45 14.51 29.92
C PRO A 122 2.68 15.71 29.38
N LEU A 123 2.61 15.88 28.05
CA LEU A 123 1.82 16.95 27.42
C LEU A 123 0.32 16.77 27.66
N VAL A 124 -0.16 15.53 27.55
CA VAL A 124 -1.57 15.21 27.81
C VAL A 124 -1.90 15.45 29.28
N LEU A 125 -1.07 14.96 30.21
CA LEU A 125 -1.29 15.14 31.63
C LEU A 125 -1.31 16.62 32.04
N ASP A 126 -0.35 17.43 31.56
CA ASP A 126 -0.28 18.86 31.89
C ASP A 126 -1.46 19.66 31.30
N ALA A 127 -1.96 19.26 30.13
CA ALA A 127 -3.12 19.93 29.49
C ALA A 127 -4.46 19.58 30.18
N TRP A 128 -4.65 18.34 30.62
CA TRP A 128 -5.86 17.89 31.29
C TRP A 128 -5.88 18.22 32.79
N ILE A 129 -4.71 18.21 33.43
CA ILE A 129 -4.51 18.51 34.83
C ILE A 129 -3.53 19.68 34.90
N PRO A 130 -4.01 20.94 34.89
CA PRO A 130 -3.17 22.12 34.83
C PRO A 130 -2.39 22.31 36.15
N GLY A 131 -1.33 21.53 36.33
CA GLY A 131 -0.38 21.61 37.44
C GLY A 131 0.85 22.46 37.14
N GLY A 132 1.03 22.87 35.88
CA GLY A 132 2.18 23.65 35.44
C GLY A 132 3.49 22.84 35.42
N MET A 133 3.40 21.54 35.15
CA MET A 133 4.56 20.64 35.03
C MET A 133 5.50 21.08 33.91
N LEU A 134 4.93 21.65 32.83
CA LEU A 134 5.68 22.03 31.64
C LEU A 134 5.68 23.55 31.44
N LYS A 135 6.23 24.28 32.42
CA LYS A 135 6.46 25.74 32.34
C LYS A 135 7.93 26.10 32.26
N GLY A 136 8.23 27.29 31.74
CA GLY A 136 9.58 27.86 31.71
C GLY A 136 10.62 26.98 31.01
N SER A 137 11.70 26.63 31.72
CA SER A 137 12.80 25.80 31.18
C SER A 137 12.35 24.38 30.82
N CYS A 138 11.42 23.80 31.57
CA CYS A 138 10.90 22.45 31.29
C CYS A 138 10.15 22.40 29.96
N ALA A 139 9.37 23.45 29.63
CA ALA A 139 8.67 23.55 28.35
C ALA A 139 9.65 23.56 27.16
N LYS A 140 10.76 24.30 27.28
CA LYS A 140 11.80 24.37 26.23
C LYS A 140 12.50 23.03 26.03
N ILE A 141 12.89 22.36 27.13
CA ILE A 141 13.51 21.03 27.09
C ILE A 141 12.55 20.03 26.43
N TRP A 142 11.28 20.05 26.81
CA TRP A 142 10.29 19.14 26.25
C TRP A 142 10.02 19.43 24.77
N GLY A 143 10.01 20.70 24.36
CA GLY A 143 9.98 21.08 22.94
C GLY A 143 11.10 20.41 22.14
N SER A 144 12.33 20.41 22.66
CA SER A 144 13.46 19.70 22.03
C SER A 144 13.27 18.18 21.97
N VAL A 145 12.67 17.59 23.01
CA VAL A 145 12.31 16.16 23.03
C VAL A 145 11.31 15.84 21.90
N ILE A 146 10.28 16.67 21.72
CA ILE A 146 9.30 16.50 20.65
C ILE A 146 9.95 16.57 19.27
N VAL A 147 10.86 17.51 19.03
CA VAL A 147 11.60 17.60 17.77
C VAL A 147 12.45 16.35 17.55
N ALA A 148 13.19 15.89 18.56
CA ALA A 148 14.03 14.70 18.46
C ALA A 148 13.19 13.43 18.16
N VAL A 149 12.07 13.25 18.86
CA VAL A 149 11.14 12.13 18.62
C VAL A 149 10.52 12.23 17.23
N SER A 150 10.15 13.43 16.77
CA SER A 150 9.61 13.63 15.43
C SER A 150 10.59 13.23 14.33
N ILE A 151 11.86 13.64 14.44
CA ILE A 151 12.93 13.25 13.50
C ILE A 151 13.12 11.72 13.50
N LEU A 152 13.13 11.10 14.68
CA LEU A 152 13.22 9.65 14.80
C LEU A 152 12.03 8.94 14.13
N MET A 153 10.81 9.42 14.35
CA MET A 153 9.60 8.86 13.74
C MET A 153 9.55 9.10 12.23
N MET A 154 10.10 10.21 11.74
CA MET A 154 10.29 10.44 10.31
C MET A 154 11.23 9.39 9.70
N GLY A 155 12.33 9.04 10.37
CA GLY A 155 13.20 7.93 9.98
C GLY A 155 12.47 6.58 9.93
N TYR A 156 11.61 6.31 10.91
CA TYR A 156 10.75 5.11 10.92
C TYR A 156 9.74 5.09 9.76
N ALA A 157 9.09 6.22 9.47
CA ALA A 157 8.17 6.33 8.32
C ALA A 157 8.91 6.13 6.98
N ILE A 158 10.11 6.71 6.82
CA ILE A 158 10.96 6.50 5.65
C ILE A 158 11.33 5.02 5.49
N MET A 159 11.68 4.34 6.57
CA MET A 159 11.94 2.89 6.56
C MET A 159 10.73 2.12 6.05
N ALA A 160 9.51 2.44 6.52
CA ALA A 160 8.27 1.82 6.04
C ALA A 160 8.04 2.07 4.55
N MET A 161 8.22 3.31 4.09
CA MET A 161 8.09 3.68 2.68
C MET A 161 9.08 2.93 1.79
N VAL A 162 10.35 2.89 2.17
CA VAL A 162 11.40 2.17 1.42
C VAL A 162 11.09 0.68 1.36
N GLN A 163 10.61 0.08 2.45
CA GLN A 163 10.25 -1.33 2.47
C GLN A 163 9.07 -1.64 1.53
N ILE A 164 8.04 -0.80 1.53
CA ILE A 164 6.89 -0.96 0.64
C ILE A 164 7.30 -0.75 -0.82
N TRP A 165 8.21 0.19 -1.10
CA TRP A 165 8.75 0.36 -2.44
C TRP A 165 9.49 -0.86 -2.96
N LYS A 166 10.30 -1.50 -2.11
CA LYS A 166 10.93 -2.77 -2.44
C LYS A 166 9.87 -3.83 -2.78
N TRP A 167 8.83 -3.96 -1.96
CA TRP A 167 7.72 -4.89 -2.22
C TRP A 167 6.93 -4.56 -3.50
N MET A 168 6.68 -3.29 -3.79
CA MET A 168 6.07 -2.86 -5.06
C MET A 168 6.94 -3.24 -6.25
N LYS A 169 8.26 -3.04 -6.15
CA LYS A 169 9.22 -3.41 -7.21
C LYS A 169 9.27 -4.93 -7.43
N GLU A 170 9.36 -5.71 -6.36
CA GLU A 170 9.30 -7.18 -6.41
C GLU A 170 8.03 -7.68 -7.12
N THR A 171 6.89 -7.03 -6.87
CA THR A 171 5.59 -7.40 -7.47
C THR A 171 5.57 -7.14 -8.96
N ARG A 172 6.13 -6.01 -9.39
CA ARG A 172 6.26 -5.65 -10.80
C ARG A 172 7.14 -6.63 -11.59
N ASP A 173 8.15 -7.22 -10.94
CA ASP A 173 9.15 -8.08 -11.59
C ASP A 173 8.69 -9.57 -11.72
N GLN A 174 7.39 -9.87 -11.58
CA GLN A 174 6.73 -11.18 -11.80
C GLN A 174 7.18 -12.35 -10.90
N ASN A 175 7.67 -12.08 -9.69
CA ASN A 175 8.06 -13.13 -8.74
C ASN A 175 6.91 -13.68 -7.86
N TYR A 176 5.65 -13.39 -8.21
CA TYR A 176 4.48 -13.86 -7.47
C TYR A 176 3.70 -14.86 -8.30
N SER A 177 3.29 -15.94 -7.64
CA SER A 177 2.38 -16.95 -8.16
C SER A 177 1.01 -16.36 -8.52
N ASN A 178 0.56 -15.29 -7.84
CA ASN A 178 -0.64 -14.54 -8.20
C ASN A 178 -0.36 -13.01 -8.20
N PRO A 179 -0.48 -12.31 -9.34
CA PRO A 179 -0.30 -10.86 -9.42
C PRO A 179 -1.35 -10.05 -8.63
N GLU A 180 -2.43 -10.68 -8.15
CA GLU A 180 -3.51 -10.03 -7.39
C GLU A 180 -3.31 -10.06 -5.86
N ASP A 181 -2.30 -10.77 -5.34
CA ASP A 181 -2.10 -10.92 -3.89
C ASP A 181 -1.64 -9.63 -3.18
N PHE A 182 -0.84 -8.82 -3.87
CA PHE A 182 -0.35 -7.54 -3.36
C PHE A 182 -1.18 -6.39 -3.97
N PRO A 183 -1.87 -5.57 -3.15
CA PRO A 183 -2.70 -4.47 -3.65
C PRO A 183 -1.83 -3.27 -4.07
N SER A 184 -1.23 -3.35 -5.26
CA SER A 184 -0.31 -2.37 -5.83
C SER A 184 -0.96 -1.00 -6.04
N ASP A 185 -2.21 -0.96 -6.52
CA ASP A 185 -2.97 0.28 -6.70
C ASP A 185 -3.15 1.04 -5.39
N TYR A 186 -3.43 0.32 -4.31
CA TYR A 186 -3.53 0.92 -2.98
C TYR A 186 -2.18 1.46 -2.52
N ALA A 187 -1.10 0.66 -2.68
CA ALA A 187 0.25 1.06 -2.33
C ALA A 187 0.66 2.37 -3.01
N HIS A 188 0.40 2.50 -4.31
CA HIS A 188 0.70 3.74 -5.05
C HIS A 188 -0.05 4.97 -4.52
N ARG A 189 -1.29 4.79 -4.03
CA ARG A 189 -2.09 5.88 -3.45
C ARG A 189 -1.61 6.32 -2.07
N VAL A 190 -1.19 5.39 -1.22
CA VAL A 190 -0.91 5.70 0.19
C VAL A 190 0.56 5.81 0.55
N TRP A 191 1.50 5.30 -0.27
CA TRP A 191 2.91 5.27 0.15
C TRP A 191 3.56 6.65 0.33
N LEU A 192 3.09 7.69 -0.39
CA LEU A 192 3.59 9.07 -0.22
C LEU A 192 2.82 9.87 0.83
N ALA A 193 1.77 9.32 1.45
CA ALA A 193 1.03 10.01 2.50
C ALA A 193 1.93 10.62 3.60
N PRO A 194 2.99 9.94 4.09
CA PRO A 194 3.85 10.51 5.13
C PRO A 194 4.56 11.81 4.70
N VAL A 195 4.88 11.95 3.42
CA VAL A 195 5.61 13.11 2.88
C VAL A 195 4.66 14.25 2.51
N LEU A 196 3.54 13.94 1.87
CA LEU A 196 2.64 14.96 1.31
C LEU A 196 2.06 15.91 2.37
N LEU A 197 1.82 15.41 3.59
CA LEU A 197 1.25 16.24 4.67
C LEU A 197 2.31 16.92 5.54
N THR A 198 3.58 16.57 5.40
CA THR A 198 4.68 17.09 6.23
C THR A 198 4.65 18.62 6.39
N PRO A 199 4.46 19.44 5.34
CA PRO A 199 4.45 20.89 5.48
C PRO A 199 3.39 21.40 6.46
N TRP A 200 2.22 20.75 6.51
CA TRP A 200 1.08 21.18 7.32
C TRP A 200 1.22 20.82 8.80
N LEU A 201 1.97 19.75 9.10
CA LEU A 201 2.10 19.22 10.47
C LEU A 201 3.00 20.08 11.36
N TRP A 202 3.95 20.78 10.75
CA TRP A 202 4.93 21.60 11.46
C TRP A 202 4.51 23.06 11.61
N VAL A 203 3.44 23.48 10.93
CA VAL A 203 3.02 24.89 10.88
C VAL A 203 2.82 25.46 12.28
N GLY A 204 2.10 24.78 13.17
CA GLY A 204 1.89 25.25 14.54
C GLY A 204 3.15 25.30 15.38
N PHE A 205 4.04 24.33 15.17
CA PHE A 205 5.25 24.23 15.95
C PHE A 205 6.28 25.28 15.53
N ILE A 206 6.35 25.61 14.24
CA ILE A 206 7.29 26.60 13.68
C ILE A 206 6.77 28.03 13.86
N THR A 207 5.50 28.28 13.54
CA THR A 207 4.93 29.64 13.58
C THR A 207 4.52 30.07 14.98
N ASP A 208 4.29 29.11 15.88
CA ASP A 208 3.73 29.31 17.23
C ASP A 208 2.50 30.23 17.25
N SER A 209 1.70 30.20 16.16
CA SER A 209 0.55 31.07 15.96
C SER A 209 -0.75 30.27 15.91
N PRO A 210 -1.69 30.52 16.86
CA PRO A 210 -3.04 29.98 16.81
C PRO A 210 -3.84 30.40 15.57
N ASP A 211 -3.60 31.59 15.03
CA ASP A 211 -4.29 32.09 13.84
C ASP A 211 -4.00 31.24 12.61
N VAL A 212 -2.73 30.90 12.40
CA VAL A 212 -2.32 30.04 11.28
C VAL A 212 -2.85 28.61 11.48
N MET A 213 -2.99 28.18 12.73
CA MET A 213 -3.53 26.87 13.08
C MET A 213 -5.01 26.70 12.73
N ILE A 214 -5.80 27.78 12.67
CA ILE A 214 -7.19 27.72 12.16
C ILE A 214 -7.20 27.11 10.76
N VAL A 215 -6.37 27.65 9.86
CA VAL A 215 -6.30 27.20 8.46
C VAL A 215 -5.76 25.76 8.42
N ALA A 216 -4.70 25.47 9.18
CA ALA A 216 -4.12 24.12 9.22
C ALA A 216 -5.13 23.07 9.71
N ASN A 217 -5.92 23.36 10.75
CA ASN A 217 -6.93 22.47 11.28
C ASN A 217 -8.03 22.15 10.25
N LEU A 218 -8.49 23.17 9.50
CA LEU A 218 -9.48 22.99 8.45
C LEU A 218 -8.93 22.15 7.29
N VAL A 219 -7.68 22.39 6.88
CA VAL A 219 -7.00 21.59 5.86
C VAL A 219 -6.88 20.13 6.33
N LEU A 220 -6.45 19.88 7.57
CA LEU A 220 -6.34 18.54 8.14
C LEU A 220 -7.71 17.84 8.25
N ALA A 221 -8.78 18.59 8.57
CA ALA A 221 -10.14 18.06 8.60
C ALA A 221 -10.60 17.58 7.20
N VAL A 222 -10.33 18.36 6.15
CA VAL A 222 -10.61 17.96 4.76
C VAL A 222 -9.78 16.74 4.36
N LEU A 223 -8.49 16.73 4.71
CA LEU A 223 -7.59 15.62 4.42
C LEU A 223 -8.01 14.32 5.12
N ASN A 224 -8.57 14.38 6.33
CA ASN A 224 -9.15 13.21 7.01
C ASN A 224 -10.28 12.60 6.20
N ILE A 225 -11.16 13.42 5.62
CA ILE A 225 -12.26 12.95 4.76
C ILE A 225 -11.70 12.31 3.48
N ILE A 226 -10.71 12.93 2.85
CA ILE A 226 -10.04 12.38 1.66
C ILE A 226 -9.36 11.05 1.98
N LEU A 227 -8.68 10.94 3.13
CA LEU A 227 -8.05 9.69 3.55
C LEU A 227 -9.10 8.62 3.79
N LEU A 228 -10.21 8.95 4.46
CA LEU A 228 -11.31 8.01 4.71
C LEU A 228 -11.81 7.41 3.40
N ILE A 229 -12.06 8.25 2.40
CA ILE A 229 -12.51 7.80 1.07
C ILE A 229 -11.48 6.87 0.41
N ASN A 230 -10.18 7.10 0.60
CA ASN A 230 -9.13 6.27 0.01
C ASN A 230 -8.94 4.91 0.72
N VAL A 231 -9.16 4.83 2.03
CA VAL A 231 -8.98 3.58 2.80
C VAL A 231 -10.24 2.70 2.85
N MET A 232 -11.41 3.24 2.49
CA MET A 232 -12.68 2.50 2.48
C MET A 232 -12.79 1.38 1.44
N PRO A 233 -12.30 1.53 0.20
CA PRO A 233 -12.37 0.48 -0.80
C PRO A 233 -11.77 -0.82 -0.32
N ALA A 234 -12.37 -1.93 -0.75
CA ALA A 234 -11.87 -3.26 -0.44
C ALA A 234 -10.78 -3.62 -1.47
N TRP A 235 -9.56 -3.15 -1.23
CA TRP A 235 -8.40 -3.31 -2.11
C TRP A 235 -7.98 -4.75 -2.39
N ARG A 236 -8.57 -5.71 -1.66
CA ARG A 236 -8.34 -7.16 -1.79
C ARG A 236 -9.65 -7.96 -2.01
N ARG A 237 -10.72 -7.30 -2.48
CA ARG A 237 -12.03 -7.96 -2.72
C ARG A 237 -12.01 -8.92 -3.90
N VAL A 238 -11.31 -8.57 -4.99
CA VAL A 238 -11.31 -9.39 -6.23
C VAL A 238 -10.82 -10.80 -5.92
N VAL A 239 -9.69 -10.92 -5.20
CA VAL A 239 -9.16 -12.18 -4.68
C VAL A 239 -10.15 -12.94 -3.80
N ILE A 240 -11.01 -12.24 -3.05
CA ILE A 240 -12.03 -12.89 -2.22
C ILE A 240 -13.17 -13.42 -3.06
N LEU A 241 -13.63 -12.66 -4.06
CA LEU A 241 -14.71 -13.09 -4.94
C LEU A 241 -14.28 -14.27 -5.77
N SER A 242 -13.05 -14.27 -6.31
CA SER A 242 -12.50 -15.43 -7.00
C SER A 242 -12.42 -16.65 -6.09
N LEU A 243 -11.88 -16.50 -4.87
CA LEU A 243 -11.81 -17.60 -3.90
C LEU A 243 -13.18 -18.03 -3.38
N SER A 244 -14.15 -17.12 -3.23
CA SER A 244 -15.49 -17.48 -2.76
C SER A 244 -16.36 -18.10 -3.84
N GLU A 245 -16.18 -17.70 -5.10
CA GLU A 245 -16.76 -18.39 -6.25
C GLU A 245 -16.15 -19.80 -6.35
N GLU A 246 -14.83 -19.94 -6.14
CA GLU A 246 -14.15 -21.24 -6.01
C GLU A 246 -14.58 -22.06 -4.76
N ASP A 247 -14.84 -21.42 -3.61
CA ASP A 247 -15.26 -22.07 -2.36
C ASP A 247 -16.77 -22.43 -2.33
N GLU A 248 -17.63 -21.67 -3.03
CA GLU A 248 -19.09 -21.89 -3.08
C GLU A 248 -19.51 -22.80 -4.25
N GLU A 249 -18.67 -22.96 -5.29
CA GLU A 249 -18.86 -23.92 -6.39
C GLU A 249 -17.98 -25.19 -6.24
N HIS A 250 -17.71 -25.63 -5.00
CA HIS A 250 -17.01 -26.90 -4.77
C HIS A 250 -17.99 -28.11 -4.91
N ASP A 251 -18.61 -28.23 -6.08
CA ASP A 251 -19.20 -29.47 -6.59
C ASP A 251 -18.15 -30.17 -7.47
N GLU A 252 -18.01 -31.49 -7.36
CA GLU A 252 -17.11 -32.30 -8.22
C GLU A 252 -17.39 -32.07 -9.73
N GLU A 253 -18.60 -31.62 -10.08
CA GLU A 253 -19.01 -31.23 -11.43
C GLU A 253 -18.37 -29.90 -11.91
N HIS A 254 -18.07 -28.98 -11.00
CA HIS A 254 -17.47 -27.68 -11.31
C HIS A 254 -15.95 -27.78 -11.51
N ASP A 255 -15.25 -28.65 -10.78
CA ASP A 255 -13.84 -28.95 -11.03
C ASP A 255 -13.65 -29.59 -12.42
N GLU A 256 -14.55 -30.49 -12.83
CA GLU A 256 -14.56 -31.01 -14.21
C GLU A 256 -14.81 -29.90 -15.24
N LEU A 257 -15.76 -28.98 -14.98
CA LEU A 257 -16.06 -27.86 -15.88
C LEU A 257 -14.92 -26.82 -15.96
N MET A 258 -14.24 -26.54 -14.85
CA MET A 258 -13.12 -25.61 -14.79
C MET A 258 -11.83 -26.21 -15.32
N GLU A 259 -11.60 -27.50 -15.08
CA GLU A 259 -10.52 -28.23 -15.73
C GLU A 259 -10.78 -28.38 -17.23
N GLU A 260 -12.02 -28.59 -17.65
CA GLU A 260 -12.43 -28.57 -19.07
C GLU A 260 -12.22 -27.18 -19.70
N ARG A 261 -12.58 -26.10 -18.99
CA ARG A 261 -12.35 -24.72 -19.46
C ARG A 261 -10.86 -24.40 -19.53
N THR A 262 -10.09 -24.81 -18.51
CA THR A 262 -8.63 -24.69 -18.48
C THR A 262 -7.98 -25.48 -19.60
N ARG A 263 -8.49 -26.69 -19.90
CA ARG A 263 -8.06 -27.54 -21.00
C ARG A 263 -8.30 -26.86 -22.34
N LYS A 264 -9.51 -26.34 -22.59
CA LYS A 264 -9.83 -25.60 -23.82
C LYS A 264 -8.94 -24.38 -24.01
N ILE A 265 -8.76 -23.57 -22.97
CA ILE A 265 -7.84 -22.42 -23.02
C ILE A 265 -6.41 -22.89 -23.32
N SER A 266 -5.96 -23.99 -22.69
CA SER A 266 -4.64 -24.56 -22.97
C SER A 266 -4.50 -25.02 -24.42
N GLU A 267 -5.54 -25.67 -24.96
CA GLU A 267 -5.58 -26.13 -26.35
C GLU A 267 -5.54 -24.97 -27.35
N GLU A 268 -6.28 -23.89 -27.09
CA GLU A 268 -6.28 -22.66 -27.90
C GLU A 268 -4.93 -21.93 -27.83
N ILE A 269 -4.32 -21.85 -26.64
CA ILE A 269 -2.97 -21.31 -26.47
C ILE A 269 -1.98 -22.13 -27.29
N VAL A 270 -2.01 -23.46 -27.20
CA VAL A 270 -1.11 -24.34 -27.97
C VAL A 270 -1.39 -24.21 -29.46
N GLN A 271 -2.65 -24.08 -29.87
CA GLN A 271 -3.02 -23.87 -31.27
C GLN A 271 -2.41 -22.58 -31.81
N PHE A 272 -2.66 -21.45 -31.17
CA PHE A 272 -2.19 -20.15 -31.65
C PHE A 272 -0.68 -19.98 -31.51
N VAL A 273 -0.12 -20.31 -30.33
CA VAL A 273 1.28 -20.05 -30.05
C VAL A 273 2.17 -21.05 -30.76
N GLU A 274 1.90 -22.35 -30.64
CA GLU A 274 2.79 -23.43 -31.12
C GLU A 274 2.44 -23.91 -32.54
N LYS A 275 1.19 -24.29 -32.79
CA LYS A 275 0.79 -24.87 -34.10
C LYS A 275 0.74 -23.83 -35.22
N ASP A 276 0.15 -22.68 -34.94
CA ASP A 276 0.07 -21.54 -35.86
C ASP A 276 1.38 -20.71 -35.86
N LYS A 277 2.37 -21.15 -35.08
CA LYS A 277 3.70 -20.55 -34.95
C LYS A 277 3.66 -19.07 -34.55
N GLY A 278 2.67 -18.66 -33.75
CA GLY A 278 2.61 -17.32 -33.18
C GLY A 278 3.88 -16.95 -32.42
N TYR A 279 4.59 -17.92 -31.84
CA TYR A 279 5.90 -17.68 -31.20
C TYR A 279 6.95 -17.06 -32.13
N MET A 280 6.82 -17.19 -33.46
CA MET A 280 7.77 -16.63 -34.42
C MET A 280 7.59 -15.11 -34.63
N ASP A 281 6.45 -14.53 -34.23
CA ASP A 281 6.26 -13.09 -34.27
C ASP A 281 7.06 -12.43 -33.13
N ALA A 282 8.09 -11.66 -33.49
CA ALA A 282 8.94 -10.95 -32.54
C ALA A 282 8.17 -9.92 -31.69
N HIS A 283 7.00 -9.47 -32.15
CA HIS A 283 6.12 -8.53 -31.47
C HIS A 283 4.90 -9.19 -30.80
N LEU A 284 4.89 -10.52 -30.68
CA LEU A 284 3.84 -11.24 -29.96
C LEU A 284 3.73 -10.75 -28.52
N LYS A 285 2.52 -10.30 -28.13
CA LYS A 285 2.18 -9.92 -26.76
C LYS A 285 1.08 -10.80 -26.20
N LEU A 286 0.93 -10.77 -24.88
CA LEU A 286 -0.15 -11.49 -24.20
C LEU A 286 -1.53 -11.05 -24.71
N GLU A 287 -1.69 -9.76 -25.06
CA GLU A 287 -2.96 -9.25 -25.61
C GLU A 287 -3.40 -10.01 -26.88
N HIS A 288 -2.46 -10.39 -27.77
CA HIS A 288 -2.80 -11.14 -28.99
C HIS A 288 -3.30 -12.56 -28.66
N VAL A 289 -2.73 -13.20 -27.64
CA VAL A 289 -3.20 -14.53 -27.18
C VAL A 289 -4.58 -14.42 -26.54
N VAL A 290 -4.82 -13.36 -25.77
CA VAL A 290 -6.11 -13.09 -25.13
C VAL A 290 -7.21 -12.85 -26.18
N GLU A 291 -6.92 -12.05 -27.21
CA GLU A 291 -7.82 -11.82 -28.34
C GLU A 291 -8.15 -13.11 -29.08
N HIS A 292 -7.17 -14.00 -29.27
CA HIS A 292 -7.40 -15.28 -29.94
C HIS A 292 -8.27 -16.23 -29.10
N CYS A 293 -8.00 -16.35 -27.81
CA CYS A 293 -8.73 -17.29 -26.96
C CYS A 293 -10.15 -16.78 -26.62
N SER A 294 -10.45 -15.49 -26.84
CA SER A 294 -11.74 -14.88 -26.49
C SER A 294 -12.12 -14.98 -24.99
N TYR A 295 -11.12 -15.11 -24.11
CA TYR A 295 -11.29 -15.11 -22.64
C TYR A 295 -10.72 -13.84 -22.00
N GLY A 296 -11.04 -13.62 -20.73
CA GLY A 296 -10.47 -12.53 -19.94
C GLY A 296 -8.95 -12.66 -19.77
N ARG A 297 -8.24 -11.53 -19.78
CA ARG A 297 -6.77 -11.46 -19.63
C ARG A 297 -6.25 -12.21 -18.39
N SER A 298 -6.96 -12.10 -17.25
CA SER A 298 -6.57 -12.76 -16.01
C SER A 298 -6.61 -14.29 -16.12
N TYR A 299 -7.64 -14.84 -16.76
CA TYR A 299 -7.77 -16.30 -16.98
C TYR A 299 -6.67 -16.84 -17.88
N VAL A 300 -6.43 -16.21 -19.04
CA VAL A 300 -5.38 -16.65 -19.97
C VAL A 300 -4.00 -16.54 -19.31
N SER A 301 -3.74 -15.47 -18.57
CA SER A 301 -2.47 -15.32 -17.82
C SER A 301 -2.32 -16.35 -16.71
N GLY A 302 -3.41 -16.73 -16.03
CA GLY A 302 -3.42 -17.76 -15.00
C GLY A 302 -3.06 -19.13 -15.57
N VAL A 303 -3.74 -19.55 -16.64
CA VAL A 303 -3.47 -20.82 -17.34
C VAL A 303 -2.04 -20.88 -17.87
N LEU A 304 -1.53 -19.78 -18.45
CA LEU A 304 -0.14 -19.69 -18.90
C LEU A 304 0.87 -19.88 -17.77
N SER A 305 0.61 -19.29 -16.60
CA SER A 305 1.47 -19.46 -15.42
C SER A 305 1.44 -20.88 -14.89
N ASP A 306 0.24 -21.47 -14.73
CA ASP A 306 0.05 -22.81 -14.15
C ASP A 306 0.57 -23.92 -15.07
N ARG A 307 0.13 -23.96 -16.32
CA ARG A 307 0.43 -25.07 -17.24
C ARG A 307 1.74 -24.90 -18.01
N PHE A 308 2.21 -23.65 -18.17
CA PHE A 308 3.34 -23.34 -19.07
C PHE A 308 4.48 -22.52 -18.43
N GLY A 309 4.39 -22.18 -17.13
CA GLY A 309 5.42 -21.42 -16.42
C GLY A 309 5.44 -19.93 -16.72
N GLY A 310 4.40 -19.42 -17.39
CA GLY A 310 4.18 -18.02 -17.75
C GLY A 310 4.36 -17.74 -19.24
N PHE A 311 3.68 -16.70 -19.74
CA PHE A 311 3.69 -16.33 -21.17
C PHE A 311 5.09 -16.23 -21.78
N SER A 312 5.96 -15.43 -21.16
CA SER A 312 7.31 -15.19 -21.69
C SER A 312 8.16 -16.45 -21.69
N ASP A 313 8.00 -17.31 -20.69
CA ASP A 313 8.82 -18.52 -20.55
C ASP A 313 8.38 -19.57 -21.57
N TYR A 314 7.07 -19.73 -21.78
CA TYR A 314 6.53 -20.63 -22.80
C TYR A 314 6.97 -20.25 -24.21
N VAL A 315 6.76 -18.98 -24.61
CA VAL A 315 7.14 -18.48 -25.95
C VAL A 315 8.65 -18.63 -26.15
N ASN A 316 9.47 -18.21 -25.18
CA ASN A 316 10.92 -18.29 -25.33
C ASN A 316 11.42 -19.75 -25.38
N LYS A 317 10.79 -20.68 -24.66
CA LYS A 317 11.12 -22.11 -24.75
C LYS A 317 10.90 -22.66 -26.16
N LEU A 318 9.83 -22.26 -26.84
CA LEU A 318 9.55 -22.64 -28.22
C LEU A 318 10.56 -21.99 -29.19
N ARG A 319 10.85 -20.69 -29.02
CA ARG A 319 11.86 -19.98 -29.84
C ARG A 319 13.25 -20.58 -29.72
N LEU A 320 13.68 -20.98 -28.51
CA LEU A 320 14.96 -21.66 -28.30
C LEU A 320 15.00 -23.02 -29.01
N LYS A 321 13.91 -23.80 -28.93
CA LYS A 321 13.80 -25.08 -29.63
C LYS A 321 13.86 -24.91 -31.15
N GLN A 322 13.22 -23.87 -31.67
CA GLN A 322 13.27 -23.51 -33.09
C GLN A 322 14.68 -23.08 -33.52
N TYR A 323 15.38 -22.31 -32.68
CA TYR A 323 16.76 -21.90 -32.92
C TYR A 323 17.69 -23.11 -33.05
N ASP A 324 17.58 -24.06 -32.12
CA ASP A 324 18.39 -25.28 -32.16
C ASP A 324 18.08 -26.13 -33.41
N ALA A 325 16.82 -26.20 -33.84
CA ALA A 325 16.43 -26.89 -35.07
C ALA A 325 16.98 -26.19 -36.31
N TYR A 326 16.83 -24.86 -36.39
CA TYR A 326 17.29 -24.05 -37.52
C TYR A 326 18.81 -24.15 -37.71
N MET A 327 19.58 -24.12 -36.62
CA MET A 327 21.04 -24.27 -36.67
C MET A 327 21.49 -25.67 -37.11
N LYS A 328 20.70 -26.72 -36.82
CA LYS A 328 20.98 -28.07 -37.31
C LYS A 328 20.70 -28.22 -38.80
N GLU A 329 19.62 -27.62 -39.27
CA GLU A 329 19.22 -27.63 -40.69
C GLU A 329 20.09 -26.71 -41.55
N ASN A 330 20.62 -25.64 -40.96
CA ASN A 330 21.45 -24.64 -41.64
C ASN A 330 22.79 -24.44 -40.91
N PRO A 331 23.74 -25.39 -40.99
CA PRO A 331 25.02 -25.31 -40.26
C PRO A 331 25.90 -24.12 -40.64
N LEU A 332 25.64 -23.49 -41.79
CA LEU A 332 26.37 -22.33 -42.30
C LEU A 332 25.69 -20.99 -41.97
N ALA A 333 24.51 -21.00 -41.37
CA ALA A 333 23.80 -19.77 -41.01
C ALA A 333 24.48 -19.07 -39.83
N THR A 334 24.42 -17.73 -39.83
CA THR A 334 24.92 -16.93 -38.70
C THR A 334 23.99 -17.03 -37.51
N THR A 335 24.54 -16.84 -36.31
CA THR A 335 23.80 -16.86 -35.05
C THR A 335 22.72 -15.78 -35.00
N GLU A 336 22.96 -14.63 -35.63
CA GLU A 336 22.02 -13.52 -35.78
C GLU A 336 20.85 -13.92 -36.68
N ALA A 337 21.13 -14.49 -37.85
CA ALA A 337 20.10 -14.94 -38.78
C ALA A 337 19.23 -16.05 -38.16
N ALA A 338 19.85 -16.96 -37.39
CA ALA A 338 19.13 -18.00 -36.68
C ALA A 338 18.23 -17.44 -35.56
N ALA A 339 18.68 -16.41 -34.84
CA ALA A 339 17.89 -15.76 -33.80
C ALA A 339 16.66 -15.04 -34.39
N GLU A 340 16.85 -14.29 -35.48
CA GLU A 340 15.76 -13.62 -36.20
C GLU A 340 14.77 -14.63 -36.80
N ALA A 341 15.28 -15.68 -37.46
CA ALA A 341 14.45 -16.76 -38.01
C ALA A 341 13.68 -17.55 -36.94
N SER A 342 14.06 -17.43 -35.67
CA SER A 342 13.40 -18.08 -34.53
C SER A 342 12.47 -17.16 -33.76
N GLY A 343 12.21 -15.95 -34.24
CA GLY A 343 11.28 -14.99 -33.63
C GLY A 343 11.87 -14.10 -32.55
N PHE A 344 13.20 -14.04 -32.44
CA PHE A 344 13.86 -13.02 -31.60
C PHE A 344 14.12 -11.75 -32.41
N THR A 345 14.03 -10.59 -31.77
CA THR A 345 14.40 -9.31 -32.40
C THR A 345 15.92 -9.15 -32.60
N SER A 346 16.72 -9.94 -31.88
CA SER A 346 18.19 -9.93 -31.95
C SER A 346 18.81 -11.13 -31.24
N TYR A 347 20.08 -11.41 -31.54
CA TYR A 347 20.88 -12.43 -30.84
C TYR A 347 21.01 -12.17 -29.33
N LEU A 348 21.08 -10.90 -28.89
CA LEU A 348 21.08 -10.57 -27.46
C LEU A 348 19.78 -10.97 -26.76
N ALA A 349 18.63 -10.83 -27.44
CA ALA A 349 17.35 -11.23 -26.88
C ALA A 349 17.28 -12.76 -26.69
N TYR A 350 17.81 -13.52 -27.65
CA TYR A 350 18.01 -14.97 -27.53
C TYR A 350 18.88 -15.31 -26.31
N HIS A 351 20.06 -14.69 -26.17
CA HIS A 351 20.99 -14.98 -25.07
C HIS A 351 20.36 -14.76 -23.69
N ARG A 352 19.68 -13.62 -23.51
CA ARG A 352 18.98 -13.30 -22.24
C ARG A 352 17.86 -14.29 -21.94
N ALA A 353 17.11 -14.70 -22.95
CA ALA A 353 16.05 -15.69 -22.80
C ALA A 353 16.60 -17.04 -22.36
N LYS A 354 17.72 -17.48 -22.96
CA LYS A 354 18.43 -18.70 -22.59
C LYS A 354 18.94 -18.67 -21.15
N GLU A 355 19.69 -17.63 -20.77
CA GLU A 355 20.20 -17.49 -19.39
C GLU A 355 19.08 -17.47 -18.34
N ARG A 356 17.95 -16.81 -18.65
CA ARG A 356 16.80 -16.73 -17.75
C ARG A 356 16.18 -18.10 -17.50
N LEU A 357 16.02 -18.91 -18.55
CA LEU A 357 15.43 -20.25 -18.44
C LEU A 357 16.39 -21.25 -17.77
N GLU A 358 17.70 -21.09 -17.94
CA GLU A 358 18.71 -21.90 -17.26
C GLU A 358 18.76 -21.65 -15.74
N LYS A 359 18.54 -20.39 -15.29
CA LYS A 359 18.48 -20.04 -13.86
C LYS A 359 17.24 -20.57 -13.12
N LYS A 360 16.20 -20.98 -13.85
CA LYS A 360 14.96 -21.51 -13.29
C LYS A 360 14.94 -23.04 -13.18
N LYS A 361 15.90 -23.73 -13.81
CA LYS A 361 16.15 -25.16 -13.58
C LYS A 361 16.97 -25.34 -12.32
#